data_AF-A0A561BVW2-F1
#
_entry.id   AF-A0A561BVW2-F1
#
_cell.length_a   1.000
_cell.length_b   1.000
_cell.length_c   1.000
_cell.angle_alpha   90.00
_cell.angle_beta   90.00
_cell.angle_gamma   90.00
#
_symmetry.space_group_name_H-M   'P 1'
#
loop_
_entity.id
_entity.type
_entity.pdbx_description
1 polymer ?
#
loop_
_entity_poly.entity_id
_entity_poly.type
_entity_poly.pdbx_seq_one_letter_code
_entity_poly.pdbx_strand_id
1 'polypeptide(L)'
;MSAAQNPKTSAKGLETRERIIDVAVRFIARNGARGTSLADIAAEAGVSQTGLLYHFRSKEALLNAVMDRHLAFSEEWLWGDGDDPGLKIVDVIARHISSWPSQHDDKVASLLGMNTVVLGENVSPDTDLHARLVEGYRTTIDRVTATLRSAQQRGEMRDDIDPRLKAMEIITFCYGLEAAWLVDPTIPVADAAAHWATQQTRQLATEPAPS
;
A
#
# COMPACT_ATOMS: atom_id res chain seq x y z
N MET A 1 -15.67 -3.44 -47.46
CA MET A 1 -14.43 -2.90 -46.83
C MET A 1 -14.62 -2.98 -45.33
N SER A 2 -13.87 -3.89 -44.69
CA SER A 2 -14.03 -4.27 -43.29
C SER A 2 -13.38 -3.25 -42.37
N ALA A 3 -14.15 -2.71 -41.42
CA ALA A 3 -13.63 -1.86 -40.35
C ALA A 3 -12.93 -2.76 -39.32
N ALA A 4 -11.61 -2.60 -39.19
CA ALA A 4 -10.82 -3.28 -38.19
C ALA A 4 -11.28 -2.85 -36.78
N GLN A 5 -11.84 -3.80 -36.04
CA GLN A 5 -12.16 -3.65 -34.63
C GLN A 5 -10.85 -3.53 -33.84
N ASN A 6 -10.73 -2.44 -33.08
CA ASN A 6 -9.59 -2.16 -32.21
C ASN A 6 -9.70 -3.06 -30.97
N PRO A 7 -8.78 -4.02 -30.72
CA PRO A 7 -8.95 -4.97 -29.64
C PRO A 7 -8.60 -4.30 -28.31
N LYS A 8 -9.63 -4.03 -27.50
CA LYS A 8 -9.52 -3.93 -26.05
C LYS A 8 -8.62 -5.06 -25.55
N THR A 9 -7.63 -4.74 -24.73
CA THR A 9 -6.70 -5.66 -24.06
C THR A 9 -7.35 -7.02 -23.78
N SER A 10 -6.90 -8.09 -24.43
CA SER A 10 -7.54 -9.41 -24.28
C SER A 10 -7.45 -9.87 -22.82
N ALA A 11 -8.44 -10.63 -22.34
CA ALA A 11 -8.45 -11.17 -20.97
C ALA A 11 -7.13 -11.90 -20.62
N LYS A 12 -6.58 -12.64 -21.59
CA LYS A 12 -5.28 -13.31 -21.49
C LYS A 12 -4.10 -12.34 -21.32
N GLY A 13 -4.16 -11.19 -21.99
CA GLY A 13 -3.16 -10.13 -21.85
C GLY A 13 -3.19 -9.47 -20.47
N LEU A 14 -4.39 -9.26 -19.90
CA LEU A 14 -4.55 -8.76 -18.53
C LEU A 14 -4.03 -9.78 -17.51
N GLU A 15 -4.41 -11.05 -17.62
CA GLU A 15 -3.91 -12.13 -16.75
C GLU A 15 -2.38 -12.24 -16.79
N THR A 16 -1.78 -12.13 -17.98
CA THR A 16 -0.32 -12.12 -18.14
C THR A 16 0.31 -10.92 -17.45
N ARG A 17 -0.28 -9.73 -17.61
CA ARG A 17 0.19 -8.50 -16.97
C ARG A 17 0.17 -8.63 -15.45
N GLU A 18 -0.91 -9.12 -14.86
CA GLU A 18 -1.04 -9.27 -13.41
C GLU A 18 -0.05 -10.30 -12.86
N ARG A 19 0.15 -11.43 -13.58
CA ARG A 19 1.15 -12.43 -13.21
C ARG A 19 2.58 -11.88 -13.23
N ILE A 20 2.93 -11.02 -14.19
CA ILE A 20 4.22 -10.33 -14.21
C ILE A 20 4.39 -9.44 -12.98
N ILE A 21 3.35 -8.69 -12.60
CA ILE A 21 3.36 -7.84 -11.39
C ILE A 21 3.54 -8.69 -10.13
N ASP A 22 2.80 -9.81 -10.01
CA ASP A 22 2.89 -10.68 -8.84
C ASP A 22 4.29 -11.26 -8.66
N VAL A 23 4.93 -11.67 -9.76
CA VAL A 23 6.33 -12.13 -9.76
C VAL A 23 7.26 -10.99 -9.36
N ALA A 24 7.10 -9.81 -9.96
CA ALA A 24 7.93 -8.65 -9.67
C ALA A 24 7.85 -8.24 -8.19
N VAL A 25 6.65 -8.21 -7.59
CA VAL A 25 6.45 -7.95 -6.16
C VAL A 25 7.29 -8.90 -5.31
N ARG A 26 7.18 -10.22 -5.55
CA ARG A 26 7.94 -11.23 -4.79
C ARG A 26 9.45 -11.09 -4.96
N PHE A 27 9.91 -10.83 -6.19
CA PHE A 27 11.34 -10.75 -6.48
C PHE A 27 11.95 -9.49 -5.88
N ILE A 28 11.28 -8.35 -5.99
CA ILE A 28 11.75 -7.08 -5.40
C ILE A 28 11.79 -7.20 -3.88
N ALA A 29 10.76 -7.77 -3.25
CA ALA A 29 10.72 -7.98 -1.80
C ALA A 29 11.90 -8.82 -1.28
N ARG A 30 12.36 -9.80 -2.08
CA ARG A 30 13.45 -10.72 -1.71
C ARG A 30 14.84 -10.21 -2.08
N ASN A 31 14.97 -9.59 -3.26
CA ASN A 31 16.27 -9.36 -3.90
C ASN A 31 16.62 -7.88 -4.10
N GLY A 32 15.73 -6.95 -3.75
CA GLY A 32 15.89 -5.55 -4.12
C GLY A 32 15.38 -5.25 -5.54
N ALA A 33 15.06 -3.98 -5.81
CA ALA A 33 14.71 -3.57 -7.16
C ALA A 33 15.97 -3.61 -8.05
N ARG A 34 17.14 -3.24 -7.52
CA ARG A 34 18.42 -3.31 -8.25
C ARG A 34 18.85 -4.75 -8.56
N GLY A 35 18.69 -5.67 -7.63
CA GLY A 35 19.07 -7.08 -7.78
C GLY A 35 18.14 -7.91 -8.67
N THR A 36 16.98 -7.37 -9.05
CA THR A 36 15.99 -8.07 -9.88
C THR A 36 16.11 -7.70 -11.35
N SER A 37 16.31 -8.68 -12.25
CA SER A 37 16.35 -8.44 -13.69
C SER A 37 15.00 -8.69 -14.38
N LEU A 38 14.75 -8.03 -15.52
CA LEU A 38 13.56 -8.30 -16.34
C LEU A 38 13.55 -9.72 -16.92
N ALA A 39 14.73 -10.31 -17.14
CA ALA A 39 14.85 -11.67 -17.65
C ALA A 39 14.38 -12.69 -16.60
N ASP A 40 14.78 -12.51 -15.33
CA ASP A 40 14.36 -13.40 -14.25
C ASP A 40 12.86 -13.32 -14.00
N ILE A 41 12.31 -12.09 -14.00
CA ILE A 41 10.85 -11.89 -13.88
C ILE A 41 10.13 -12.54 -15.06
N ALA A 42 10.59 -12.35 -16.30
CA ALA A 42 9.95 -12.93 -17.48
C ALA A 42 9.96 -14.47 -17.43
N ALA A 43 11.09 -15.07 -17.06
CA ALA A 43 11.23 -16.52 -16.94
C ALA A 43 10.26 -17.10 -15.91
N GLU A 44 10.21 -16.53 -14.70
CA GLU A 44 9.29 -16.96 -13.64
C GLU A 44 7.82 -16.68 -14.02
N ALA A 45 7.56 -15.54 -14.66
CA ALA A 45 6.26 -15.19 -15.21
C ALA A 45 5.98 -15.92 -16.53
N GLY A 46 6.68 -16.98 -16.91
CA GLY A 46 6.39 -17.82 -18.08
C GLY A 46 6.16 -17.06 -19.39
N VAL A 47 6.89 -15.96 -19.61
CA VAL A 47 6.85 -15.15 -20.84
C VAL A 47 8.27 -14.91 -21.34
N SER A 48 8.42 -14.53 -22.61
CA SER A 48 9.71 -14.02 -23.08
C SER A 48 9.96 -12.61 -22.52
N GLN A 49 11.22 -12.20 -22.44
CA GLN A 49 11.56 -10.82 -22.04
C GLN A 49 10.93 -9.79 -22.98
N THR A 50 10.88 -10.07 -24.29
CA THR A 50 10.14 -9.24 -25.26
C THR A 50 8.65 -9.20 -24.96
N GLY A 51 8.04 -10.32 -24.56
CA GLY A 51 6.65 -10.39 -24.14
C GLY A 51 6.37 -9.58 -22.87
N LEU A 52 7.29 -9.60 -21.89
CA LEU A 52 7.21 -8.71 -20.73
C LEU A 52 7.29 -7.24 -21.16
N LEU A 53 8.25 -6.89 -22.02
CA LEU A 53 8.45 -5.52 -22.50
C LEU A 53 7.27 -4.98 -23.31
N TYR A 54 6.48 -5.86 -23.93
CA TYR A 54 5.21 -5.51 -24.56
C TYR A 54 4.20 -4.97 -23.54
N HIS A 55 4.15 -5.54 -22.33
CA HIS A 55 3.28 -5.07 -21.24
C HIS A 55 3.87 -3.89 -20.47
N PHE A 56 5.17 -3.89 -20.24
CA PHE A 56 5.89 -2.87 -19.48
C PHE A 56 7.11 -2.39 -20.27
N ARG A 57 7.00 -1.22 -20.90
CA ARG A 57 7.99 -0.69 -21.84
C ARG A 57 9.42 -0.57 -21.28
N SER A 58 9.58 -0.58 -19.96
CA SER A 58 10.86 -0.54 -19.26
C SER A 58 10.74 -1.20 -17.88
N LYS A 59 11.89 -1.42 -17.22
CA LYS A 59 11.93 -1.84 -15.82
C LYS A 59 11.28 -0.79 -14.91
N GLU A 60 11.51 0.49 -15.18
CA GLU A 60 10.86 1.59 -14.48
C GLU A 60 9.33 1.55 -14.61
N ALA A 61 8.80 1.25 -15.81
CA ALA A 61 7.35 1.11 -15.99
C ALA A 61 6.77 -0.07 -15.19
N LEU A 62 7.51 -1.17 -15.07
CA LEU A 62 7.12 -2.29 -14.21
C LEU A 62 7.17 -1.92 -12.73
N LEU A 63 8.21 -1.20 -12.28
CA LEU A 63 8.34 -0.75 -10.91
C LEU A 63 7.21 0.23 -10.51
N ASN A 64 6.83 1.14 -11.40
CA ASN A 64 5.66 2.00 -11.19
C ASN A 64 4.37 1.19 -11.04
N ALA A 65 4.15 0.18 -11.89
CA ALA A 65 2.97 -0.68 -11.78
C ALA A 65 2.93 -1.52 -10.49
N VAL A 66 4.10 -1.91 -9.97
CA VAL A 66 4.23 -2.58 -8.68
C VAL A 66 3.89 -1.62 -7.52
N MET A 67 4.31 -0.35 -7.60
CA MET A 67 3.91 0.69 -6.65
C MET A 67 2.40 0.98 -6.72
N ASP A 68 1.81 1.01 -7.92
CA ASP A 68 0.37 1.17 -8.10
C ASP A 68 -0.40 0.03 -7.43
N ARG A 69 0.10 -1.21 -7.53
CA ARG A 69 -0.50 -2.37 -6.84
C ARG A 69 -0.49 -2.20 -5.33
N HIS A 70 0.60 -1.70 -4.75
CA HIS A 70 0.69 -1.44 -3.32
C HIS A 70 -0.32 -0.38 -2.88
N LEU A 71 -0.40 0.75 -3.59
CA LEU A 71 -1.36 1.81 -3.26
C LEU A 71 -2.82 1.34 -3.41
N ALA A 72 -3.14 0.60 -4.48
CA ALA A 72 -4.48 0.04 -4.68
C ALA A 72 -4.86 -0.93 -3.57
N PHE A 73 -3.92 -1.76 -3.11
CA PHE A 73 -4.12 -2.63 -1.95
C PHE A 73 -4.42 -1.81 -0.70
N SER A 74 -3.60 -0.81 -0.36
CA SER A 74 -3.87 0.05 0.81
C SER A 74 -5.22 0.76 0.69
N GLU A 75 -5.59 1.22 -0.51
CA GLU A 75 -6.86 1.89 -0.74
C GLU A 75 -8.07 0.96 -0.54
N GLU A 76 -8.03 -0.24 -1.13
CA GLU A 76 -9.07 -1.26 -0.97
C GLU A 76 -9.24 -1.67 0.50
N TRP A 77 -8.15 -1.84 1.25
CA TRP A 77 -8.24 -2.24 2.66
C TRP A 77 -8.80 -1.15 3.57
N LEU A 78 -8.47 0.11 3.30
CA LEU A 78 -8.82 1.22 4.18
C LEU A 78 -10.17 1.87 3.83
N TRP A 79 -10.58 1.81 2.56
CA TRP A 79 -11.81 2.44 2.05
C TRP A 79 -12.71 1.48 1.24
N GLY A 80 -12.44 0.18 1.19
CA GLY A 80 -13.24 -0.78 0.40
C GLY A 80 -14.67 -1.02 0.95
N ASP A 81 -14.87 -0.87 2.25
CA ASP A 81 -16.17 -1.07 2.91
C ASP A 81 -17.09 0.18 2.85
N GLY A 82 -16.62 1.32 2.33
CA GLY A 82 -17.41 2.55 2.16
C GLY A 82 -16.56 3.82 1.95
N ASP A 83 -17.20 4.89 1.44
CA ASP A 83 -16.51 6.07 0.91
C ASP A 83 -15.73 6.89 1.96
N ASP A 84 -16.05 6.79 3.25
CA ASP A 84 -15.36 7.52 4.32
C ASP A 84 -15.55 6.87 5.71
N PRO A 85 -14.52 6.21 6.27
CA PRO A 85 -14.60 5.57 7.58
C PRO A 85 -14.56 6.57 8.75
N GLY A 86 -14.21 7.84 8.54
CA GLY A 86 -14.05 8.80 9.63
C GLY A 86 -13.07 8.36 10.70
N LEU A 87 -13.44 8.54 11.97
CA LEU A 87 -12.60 8.11 13.08
C LEU A 87 -12.41 6.59 13.12
N LYS A 88 -13.33 5.79 12.54
CA LYS A 88 -13.20 4.33 12.47
C LYS A 88 -12.03 3.85 11.61
N ILE A 89 -11.35 4.75 10.89
CA ILE A 89 -10.12 4.42 10.16
C ILE A 89 -9.08 3.77 11.09
N VAL A 90 -9.02 4.15 12.37
CA VAL A 90 -8.09 3.54 13.34
C VAL A 90 -8.43 2.07 13.60
N ASP A 91 -9.71 1.73 13.67
CA ASP A 91 -10.17 0.35 13.86
C ASP A 91 -9.96 -0.47 12.58
N VAL A 92 -10.15 0.14 11.41
CA VAL A 92 -9.88 -0.50 10.10
C VAL A 92 -8.39 -0.84 9.99
N ILE A 93 -7.51 0.11 10.30
CA ILE A 93 -6.05 -0.11 10.34
C ILE A 93 -5.70 -1.24 11.30
N ALA A 94 -6.21 -1.21 12.53
CA ALA A 94 -5.88 -2.24 13.52
C ALA A 94 -6.37 -3.64 13.13
N ARG A 95 -7.55 -3.73 12.50
CA ARG A 95 -8.07 -4.99 11.95
C ARG A 95 -7.20 -5.51 10.81
N HIS A 96 -6.76 -4.61 9.93
CA HIS A 96 -5.86 -4.96 8.83
C HIS A 96 -4.53 -5.52 9.34
N ILE A 97 -3.87 -4.78 10.24
CA ILE A 97 -2.59 -5.21 10.83
C ILE A 97 -2.75 -6.53 11.60
N SER A 98 -3.83 -6.67 12.37
CA SER A 98 -4.13 -7.91 13.10
C SER A 98 -4.35 -9.12 12.20
N SER A 99 -4.67 -8.92 10.93
CA SER A 99 -4.86 -10.02 9.98
C SER A 99 -3.54 -10.61 9.48
N TRP A 100 -2.44 -9.84 9.46
CA TRP A 100 -1.17 -10.25 8.82
C TRP A 100 -0.64 -11.61 9.28
N PRO A 101 -0.60 -11.94 10.59
CA PRO A 101 -0.06 -13.23 11.04
C PRO A 101 -0.88 -14.45 10.57
N SER A 102 -2.17 -14.24 10.27
CA SER A 102 -3.08 -15.29 9.78
C SER A 102 -3.09 -15.42 8.26
N GLN A 103 -2.46 -14.49 7.53
CA GLN A 103 -2.37 -14.55 6.08
C GLN A 103 -1.38 -15.65 5.70
N HIS A 104 -1.91 -16.83 5.37
CA HIS A 104 -1.11 -18.00 4.98
C HIS A 104 -0.41 -17.87 3.62
N ASP A 105 -0.70 -16.82 2.84
CA ASP A 105 -0.08 -16.56 1.55
C ASP A 105 0.96 -15.44 1.68
N ASP A 106 2.18 -15.69 1.18
CA ASP A 106 3.32 -14.76 1.13
C ASP A 106 2.98 -13.42 0.46
N LYS A 107 1.82 -13.27 -0.18
CA LYS A 107 1.40 -12.05 -0.91
C LYS A 107 1.44 -10.78 -0.07
N VAL A 108 0.86 -10.79 1.14
CA VAL A 108 0.83 -9.58 1.99
C VAL A 108 2.25 -9.21 2.41
N ALA A 109 3.00 -10.18 2.94
CA ALA A 109 4.39 -9.98 3.32
C ALA A 109 5.26 -9.52 2.13
N SER A 110 5.04 -10.08 0.94
CA SER A 110 5.76 -9.68 -0.28
C SER A 110 5.41 -8.26 -0.72
N LEU A 111 4.14 -7.85 -0.59
CA LEU A 111 3.73 -6.49 -0.98
C LEU A 111 4.28 -5.42 -0.02
N LEU A 112 4.18 -5.68 1.29
CA LEU A 112 4.75 -4.81 2.34
C LEU A 112 6.29 -4.78 2.27
N GLY A 113 6.91 -5.94 2.07
CA GLY A 113 8.35 -6.10 1.91
C GLY A 113 8.87 -5.38 0.67
N MET A 114 8.16 -5.52 -0.45
CA MET A 114 8.46 -4.77 -1.67
C MET A 114 8.44 -3.26 -1.42
N ASN A 115 7.39 -2.73 -0.79
CA ASN A 115 7.28 -1.31 -0.49
C ASN A 115 8.43 -0.83 0.42
N THR A 116 8.77 -1.60 1.46
CA THR A 116 9.88 -1.31 2.37
C THR A 116 11.22 -1.24 1.64
N VAL A 117 11.48 -2.21 0.76
CA VAL A 117 12.70 -2.26 -0.06
C VAL A 117 12.76 -1.09 -1.05
N VAL A 118 11.68 -0.83 -1.77
CA VAL A 118 11.62 0.27 -2.74
C VAL A 118 11.83 1.61 -2.04
N LEU A 119 11.21 1.82 -0.88
CA LEU A 119 11.42 3.01 -0.05
C LEU A 119 12.91 3.17 0.30
N GLY A 120 13.53 2.12 0.84
CA GLY A 120 14.95 2.14 1.24
C GLY A 120 15.91 2.40 0.08
N GLU A 121 15.66 1.83 -1.10
CA GLU A 121 16.53 2.00 -2.28
C GLU A 121 16.40 3.37 -2.96
N ASN A 122 15.35 4.16 -2.63
CA ASN A 122 14.96 5.36 -3.37
C ASN A 122 14.78 6.62 -2.48
N VAL A 123 15.44 6.67 -1.32
CA VAL A 123 15.43 7.85 -0.44
C VAL A 123 16.07 9.07 -1.12
N SER A 124 17.11 8.86 -1.94
CA SER A 124 17.80 9.94 -2.64
C SER A 124 16.93 10.53 -3.77
N PRO A 125 16.92 11.87 -3.97
CA PRO A 125 16.16 12.51 -5.03
C PRO A 125 16.59 12.12 -6.45
N ASP A 126 17.79 11.57 -6.61
CA ASP A 126 18.37 11.22 -7.90
C ASP A 126 17.95 9.83 -8.41
N THR A 127 17.11 9.09 -7.67
CA THR A 127 16.68 7.74 -8.07
C THR A 127 15.36 7.76 -8.85
N ASP A 128 15.22 6.81 -9.77
CA ASP A 128 14.11 6.73 -10.72
C ASP A 128 12.71 6.72 -10.06
N LEU A 129 12.57 6.14 -8.86
CA LEU A 129 11.29 6.05 -8.16
C LEU A 129 11.07 7.12 -7.09
N HIS A 130 12.02 8.03 -6.87
CA HIS A 130 11.90 9.02 -5.79
C HIS A 130 10.65 9.89 -5.96
N ALA A 131 10.45 10.45 -7.16
CA ALA A 131 9.28 11.30 -7.45
C ALA A 131 7.95 10.54 -7.22
N ARG A 132 7.92 9.26 -7.61
CA ARG A 132 6.75 8.38 -7.44
C ARG A 132 6.46 8.09 -5.96
N LEU A 133 7.49 7.90 -5.14
CA LEU A 133 7.35 7.75 -3.68
C LEU A 133 6.83 9.02 -3.04
N VAL A 134 7.39 10.19 -3.41
CA VAL A 134 6.90 11.48 -2.92
C VAL A 134 5.42 11.68 -3.24
N GLU A 135 5.00 11.35 -4.47
CA GLU A 135 3.58 11.39 -4.86
C GLU A 135 2.75 10.40 -4.02
N GLY A 136 3.19 9.16 -3.86
CA GLY A 136 2.51 8.15 -3.05
C GLY A 136 2.28 8.61 -1.61
N TYR A 137 3.32 9.12 -0.95
CA TYR A 137 3.22 9.67 0.41
C TYR A 137 2.24 10.83 0.49
N ARG A 138 2.29 11.78 -0.45
CA ARG A 138 1.36 12.92 -0.50
C ARG A 138 -0.07 12.45 -0.63
N THR A 139 -0.34 11.55 -1.58
CA THR A 139 -1.69 10.99 -1.80
C THR A 139 -2.21 10.28 -0.56
N THR A 140 -1.40 9.46 0.10
CA THR A 140 -1.82 8.76 1.33
C THR A 140 -2.07 9.74 2.48
N ILE A 141 -1.17 10.72 2.69
CA ILE A 141 -1.33 11.74 3.74
C ILE A 141 -2.61 12.55 3.48
N ASP A 142 -2.84 13.00 2.25
CA ASP A 142 -4.00 13.82 1.91
C ASP A 142 -5.30 13.02 2.06
N ARG A 143 -5.32 11.75 1.68
CA ARG A 143 -6.49 10.87 1.83
C ARG A 143 -6.83 10.62 3.30
N VAL A 144 -5.84 10.28 4.15
CA VAL A 144 -6.07 10.08 5.59
C VAL A 144 -6.46 11.40 6.27
N THR A 145 -5.84 12.52 5.86
CA THR A 145 -6.19 13.87 6.36
C THR A 145 -7.65 14.20 6.04
N ALA A 146 -8.12 13.90 4.83
CA ALA A 146 -9.51 14.12 4.43
C ALA A 146 -10.48 13.29 5.27
N THR A 147 -10.19 12.01 5.49
CA THR A 147 -10.97 11.11 6.37
C THR A 147 -11.09 11.68 7.79
N LEU A 148 -9.97 12.10 8.40
CA LEU A 148 -9.96 12.65 9.75
C LEU A 148 -10.66 14.02 9.85
N ARG A 149 -10.49 14.88 8.84
CA ARG A 149 -11.21 16.16 8.77
C ARG A 149 -12.72 15.94 8.65
N SER A 150 -13.14 14.94 7.90
CA SER A 150 -14.54 14.56 7.78
C SER A 150 -15.09 14.03 9.10
N ALA A 151 -14.29 13.25 9.85
CA ALA A 151 -14.62 12.84 11.22
C ALA A 151 -14.83 14.05 12.17
N GLN A 152 -13.98 15.08 12.09
CA GLN A 152 -14.17 16.32 12.84
C GLN A 152 -15.47 17.04 12.47
N GLN A 153 -15.77 17.15 11.16
CA GLN A 153 -16.99 17.80 10.67
C GLN A 153 -18.26 17.08 11.13
N ARG A 154 -18.20 15.77 11.36
CA ARG A 154 -19.29 14.95 11.90
C ARG A 154 -19.33 14.91 13.43
N GLY A 155 -18.39 15.59 14.11
CA GLY A 155 -18.27 15.55 15.56
C GLY A 155 -17.84 14.20 16.12
N GLU A 156 -17.17 13.35 15.32
CA GLU A 156 -16.59 12.08 15.77
C GLU A 156 -15.21 12.30 16.41
N MET A 157 -14.48 13.31 15.95
CA MET A 157 -13.12 13.64 16.38
C MET A 157 -13.07 15.08 16.91
N ARG A 158 -12.29 15.30 17.98
CA ARG A 158 -12.05 16.62 18.56
C ARG A 158 -11.48 17.61 17.55
N ASP A 159 -11.85 18.87 17.65
CA ASP A 159 -11.48 19.96 16.74
C ASP A 159 -10.11 20.59 17.04
N ASP A 160 -9.57 20.36 18.24
CA ASP A 160 -8.25 20.86 18.68
C ASP A 160 -7.07 20.06 18.11
N ILE A 161 -7.33 18.98 17.37
CA ILE A 161 -6.32 18.11 16.80
C ILE A 161 -6.13 18.43 15.31
N ASP A 162 -4.91 18.71 14.88
CA ASP A 162 -4.60 18.90 13.45
C ASP A 162 -4.72 17.57 12.70
N PRO A 163 -5.67 17.43 11.74
CA PRO A 163 -5.86 16.17 11.01
C PRO A 163 -4.65 15.73 10.19
N ARG A 164 -3.85 16.69 9.68
CA ARG A 164 -2.69 16.40 8.84
C ARG A 164 -1.53 15.90 9.68
N LEU A 165 -1.28 16.53 10.84
CA LEU A 165 -0.27 16.02 11.79
C LEU A 165 -0.66 14.63 12.29
N LYS A 166 -1.94 14.43 12.64
CA LYS A 166 -2.43 13.12 13.06
C LYS A 166 -2.33 12.06 11.96
N ALA A 167 -2.64 12.40 10.71
CA ALA A 167 -2.45 11.49 9.58
C ALA A 167 -1.00 11.01 9.46
N MET A 168 -0.02 11.92 9.60
CA MET A 168 1.39 11.57 9.56
C MET A 168 1.80 10.65 10.73
N GLU A 169 1.30 10.89 11.94
CA GLU A 169 1.54 10.01 13.10
C GLU A 169 1.01 8.59 12.85
N ILE A 170 -0.22 8.47 12.34
CA ILE A 170 -0.84 7.19 12.01
C ILE A 170 -0.02 6.44 10.95
N ILE A 171 0.32 7.10 9.85
CA ILE A 171 1.09 6.49 8.74
C ILE A 171 2.47 6.03 9.22
N THR A 172 3.16 6.86 10.02
CA THR A 172 4.48 6.51 10.55
C THR A 172 4.43 5.32 11.50
N PHE A 173 3.38 5.23 12.33
CA PHE A 173 3.14 4.07 13.19
C PHE A 173 2.94 2.79 12.36
N CYS A 174 2.11 2.84 11.30
CA CYS A 174 1.89 1.70 10.42
C CYS A 174 3.20 1.21 9.79
N TYR A 175 3.99 2.11 9.16
CA TYR A 175 5.27 1.72 8.56
C TYR A 175 6.27 1.16 9.56
N GLY A 176 6.27 1.66 10.80
CA GLY A 176 7.09 1.10 11.88
C GLY A 176 6.70 -0.35 12.22
N LEU A 177 5.40 -0.64 12.33
CA LEU A 177 4.91 -1.99 12.59
C LEU A 177 5.16 -2.94 11.42
N GLU A 178 4.94 -2.48 10.18
CA GLU A 178 5.22 -3.26 8.97
C GLU A 178 6.69 -3.70 8.95
N ALA A 179 7.62 -2.75 9.09
CA ALA A 179 9.05 -3.04 9.08
C ALA A 179 9.46 -3.99 10.22
N ALA A 180 8.92 -3.78 11.43
CA ALA A 180 9.19 -4.66 12.56
C ALA A 180 8.74 -6.10 12.29
N TRP A 181 7.49 -6.28 11.84
CA TRP A 181 6.94 -7.60 11.55
C TRP A 181 7.64 -8.33 10.41
N LEU A 182 8.07 -7.60 9.37
CA LEU A 182 8.83 -8.16 8.26
C LEU A 182 10.21 -8.68 8.69
N VAL A 183 10.82 -8.06 9.71
CA VAL A 183 12.10 -8.49 10.27
C VAL A 183 11.93 -9.68 11.22
N ASP A 184 10.92 -9.62 12.09
CA ASP A 184 10.62 -10.67 13.07
C ASP A 184 9.10 -10.90 13.16
N PRO A 185 8.57 -11.95 12.51
CA PRO A 185 7.16 -12.28 12.55
C PRO A 185 6.61 -12.66 13.93
N THR A 186 7.48 -12.85 14.94
CA THR A 186 7.07 -13.12 16.33
C THR A 186 6.71 -11.85 17.10
N ILE A 187 7.03 -10.67 16.57
CA ILE A 187 6.61 -9.40 17.15
C ILE A 187 5.07 -9.33 17.17
N PRO A 188 4.46 -9.03 18.33
CA PRO A 188 3.00 -9.09 18.51
C PRO A 188 2.29 -7.87 17.89
N VAL A 189 2.40 -7.70 16.56
CA VAL A 189 1.85 -6.54 15.85
C VAL A 189 0.33 -6.46 15.92
N ALA A 190 -0.36 -7.61 16.03
CA ALA A 190 -1.81 -7.64 16.24
C ALA A 190 -2.20 -6.98 17.57
N ASP A 191 -1.55 -7.38 18.67
CA ASP A 191 -1.79 -6.80 19.99
C ASP A 191 -1.41 -5.31 20.03
N ALA A 192 -0.26 -4.96 19.43
CA ALA A 192 0.19 -3.57 19.33
C ALA A 192 -0.82 -2.69 18.56
N ALA A 193 -1.35 -3.18 17.45
CA ALA A 193 -2.33 -2.45 16.65
C ALA A 193 -3.69 -2.32 17.35
N ALA A 194 -4.18 -3.38 18.00
CA ALA A 194 -5.42 -3.34 18.79
C ALA A 194 -5.30 -2.38 19.98
N HIS A 195 -4.16 -2.41 20.67
CA HIS A 195 -3.86 -1.49 21.76
C HIS A 195 -3.80 -0.04 21.26
N TRP A 196 -3.10 0.20 20.15
CA TRP A 196 -2.99 1.52 19.53
C TRP A 196 -4.35 2.07 19.12
N ALA A 197 -5.20 1.30 18.44
CA ALA A 197 -6.54 1.77 18.05
C ALA A 197 -7.38 2.17 19.26
N THR A 198 -7.36 1.37 20.33
CA THR A 198 -8.05 1.70 21.59
C THR A 198 -7.56 3.03 22.17
N GLN A 199 -6.24 3.28 22.14
CA GLN A 199 -5.68 4.55 22.60
C GLN A 199 -6.06 5.73 21.69
N GLN A 200 -5.94 5.57 20.36
CA GLN A 200 -6.29 6.62 19.41
C GLN A 200 -7.76 6.98 19.50
N THR A 201 -8.67 6.01 19.50
CA THR A 201 -10.11 6.27 19.65
C THR A 201 -10.40 7.09 20.92
N ARG A 202 -9.77 6.76 22.06
CA ARG A 202 -9.94 7.53 23.30
C ARG A 202 -9.37 8.95 23.21
N GLN A 203 -8.21 9.12 22.59
CA GLN A 203 -7.54 10.43 22.50
C GLN A 203 -8.21 11.35 21.47
N LEU A 204 -8.80 10.79 20.42
CA LEU A 204 -9.34 11.52 19.29
C LEU A 204 -10.85 11.79 19.43
N ALA A 205 -11.61 10.90 20.07
CA ALA A 205 -13.05 11.04 20.16
C ALA A 205 -13.45 12.30 20.95
N THR A 206 -14.51 12.96 20.48
CA THR A 206 -15.17 14.02 21.26
C THR A 206 -15.73 13.43 22.55
N GLU A 207 -15.55 14.13 23.67
CA GLU A 207 -16.27 13.77 24.89
C GLU A 207 -17.78 13.90 24.66
N PRO A 208 -18.61 13.01 25.22
CA PRO A 208 -20.05 13.20 25.20
C PRO A 208 -20.37 14.55 25.86
N ALA A 209 -21.21 15.36 25.21
CA ALA A 209 -21.62 16.65 25.75
C ALA A 209 -22.13 16.45 27.20
N PRO A 210 -21.70 17.28 28.17
CA PRO A 210 -22.24 17.19 29.52
C PRO A 210 -23.75 17.42 29.46
N SER A 211 -24.49 16.44 29.97
CA SER A 211 -25.96 16.43 30.07
C SER A 211 -26.50 17.61 30.88
#